data_AF-A0A1Q7FLN8-F1
#
_entry.id   AF-A0A1Q7FLN8-F1
#
_cell.length_a   1.000
_cell.length_b   1.000
_cell.length_c   1.000
_cell.angle_alpha   90.00
_cell.angle_beta   90.00
_cell.angle_gamma   90.00
#
_symmetry.space_group_name_H-M   'P 1'
#
loop_
_entity.id
_entity.type
_entity.pdbx_description
1 polymer ?
#
loop_
_entity_poly.entity_id
_entity_poly.type
_entity_poly.pdbx_seq_one_letter_code
_entity_poly.pdbx_strand_id
1 'polypeptide(L)'
;MTPKVLATKTSEADRWTALPERGTPALLRVIAWIAVHVGRWTARLILYPITSYFVITAHASRQTSYEYLKRVRGHSARWWHVFRHFHCFAATILDRLYLLRGEFERFGVTLHRKEILHREIESGKGSILLGSHLGSFEVLRALGVMQRSFPLKVLMDTAHNQNVTRFFDALNPKIANTVIALDRPDTLLRVKESLDAGFFIGMLGDRVASGDRTTQCQFLGAPAAFPAGPILLAAMMRCPVILFFGLYRGGNRYEIHFEHFADEIILARDRRAEDIQLWMQRYVQRLEHYARLAPYNWFNFYPFWELTATCVKGLKTAGETSINKTEIRTLIPHSGLMCVLDTVTEWDDRSIVCISNTHRDPANPLRRGGRLSALHAFEYGAQAAAVHGGLRARSAGATAPPGYLAALRDARLYAMRLDDIGSPLQISARRLFGDTTNTVYECRVSAGGVLLADGRITIMLRA
;
A
#
# COMPACT_ATOMS: atom_id res chain seq x y z
N MET A 1 15.00 -25.14 11.39
CA MET A 1 14.32 -24.34 10.35
C MET A 1 13.69 -23.14 11.04
N THR A 2 14.42 -22.03 11.09
CA THR A 2 14.08 -20.83 11.85
C THR A 2 13.16 -19.90 11.02
N PRO A 3 12.09 -19.35 11.61
CA PRO A 3 11.18 -18.45 10.90
C PRO A 3 11.81 -17.07 10.80
N LYS A 4 11.99 -16.61 9.56
CA LYS A 4 12.45 -15.25 9.24
C LYS A 4 11.37 -14.24 9.61
N VAL A 5 11.52 -13.58 10.75
CA VAL A 5 10.86 -12.31 11.04
C VAL A 5 11.43 -11.28 10.05
N LEU A 6 10.65 -10.93 9.03
CA LEU A 6 11.12 -10.09 7.92
C LEU A 6 10.90 -8.60 8.20
N ALA A 7 11.97 -7.87 7.90
CA ALA A 7 12.17 -6.45 8.05
C ALA A 7 11.07 -5.57 7.41
N THR A 8 10.89 -4.40 8.00
CA THR A 8 9.98 -3.34 7.60
C THR A 8 10.41 -2.75 6.24
N LYS A 9 9.83 -3.23 5.13
CA LYS A 9 10.03 -2.66 3.78
C LYS A 9 8.90 -1.68 3.44
N THR A 10 9.26 -0.47 3.01
CA THR A 10 8.38 0.41 2.21
C THR A 10 8.04 -0.30 0.91
N SER A 11 6.75 -0.56 0.73
CA SER A 11 6.15 -1.41 -0.30
C SER A 11 5.68 -0.53 -1.47
N GLU A 12 5.54 -1.08 -2.69
CA GLU A 12 4.81 -0.49 -3.83
C GLU A 12 3.37 -0.04 -3.50
N ALA A 13 2.89 -0.29 -2.27
CA ALA A 13 1.87 0.51 -1.62
C ALA A 13 2.08 2.03 -1.83
N ASP A 14 3.32 2.53 -1.73
CA ASP A 14 3.67 3.94 -2.00
C ASP A 14 3.31 4.41 -3.42
N ARG A 15 3.14 3.48 -4.36
CA ARG A 15 2.90 3.78 -5.78
C ARG A 15 1.41 4.02 -6.06
N TRP A 16 0.50 3.51 -5.24
CA TRP A 16 -0.95 3.81 -5.35
C TRP A 16 -1.35 5.05 -4.56
N THR A 17 -0.69 5.29 -3.42
CA THR A 17 -0.94 6.44 -2.56
C THR A 17 -0.54 7.76 -3.22
N ALA A 18 0.40 7.71 -4.17
CA ALA A 18 0.92 8.85 -4.93
C ALA A 18 0.35 9.00 -6.35
N LEU A 19 -0.61 8.17 -6.78
CA LEU A 19 -1.28 8.38 -8.07
C LEU A 19 -2.27 9.55 -7.93
N PRO A 20 -2.15 10.63 -8.73
CA PRO A 20 -3.13 11.70 -8.71
C PRO A 20 -4.51 11.13 -9.06
N GLU A 21 -5.52 11.49 -8.27
CA GLU A 21 -6.91 11.14 -8.54
C GLU A 21 -7.26 11.59 -9.97
N ARG A 22 -7.53 10.66 -10.87
CA ARG A 22 -7.88 10.95 -12.28
C ARG A 22 -9.31 11.51 -12.44
N GLY A 23 -9.85 12.16 -11.42
CA GLY A 23 -11.16 12.78 -11.40
C GLY A 23 -11.12 14.11 -10.67
N THR A 24 -11.45 15.20 -11.36
CA THR A 24 -11.60 16.50 -10.70
C THR A 24 -12.83 16.48 -9.79
N PRO A 25 -12.83 17.21 -8.65
CA PRO A 25 -14.01 17.33 -7.80
C PRO A 25 -15.26 17.81 -8.56
N ALA A 26 -15.07 18.61 -9.62
CA ALA A 26 -16.14 19.02 -10.52
C ALA A 26 -16.78 17.83 -11.26
N LEU A 27 -15.98 16.92 -11.80
CA LEU A 27 -16.48 15.73 -12.50
C LEU A 27 -17.23 14.79 -11.54
N LEU A 28 -16.74 14.63 -10.32
CA LEU A 28 -17.43 13.86 -9.28
C LEU A 28 -18.80 14.46 -8.95
N ARG A 29 -18.90 15.80 -8.85
CA ARG A 29 -20.17 16.51 -8.66
C ARG A 29 -21.13 16.34 -9.83
N VAL A 30 -20.64 16.38 -11.06
CA VAL A 30 -21.48 16.18 -12.27
C VAL A 30 -22.05 14.76 -12.29
N ILE A 31 -21.21 13.73 -12.08
CA ILE A 31 -21.67 12.34 -12.03
C ILE A 31 -22.67 12.15 -10.90
N ALA A 32 -22.42 12.74 -9.73
CA ALA A 32 -23.35 12.69 -8.61
C ALA A 32 -24.68 13.41 -8.92
N TRP A 33 -24.63 14.56 -9.60
CA TRP A 33 -25.83 15.29 -10.01
C TRP A 33 -26.66 14.46 -10.99
N ILE A 34 -26.03 13.85 -12.01
CA ILE A 34 -26.71 12.99 -12.98
C ILE A 34 -27.33 11.77 -12.28
N ALA A 35 -26.55 11.11 -11.42
CA ALA A 35 -26.99 9.97 -10.63
C ALA A 35 -28.25 10.27 -9.80
N VAL A 36 -28.31 11.46 -9.22
CA VAL A 36 -29.40 11.87 -8.33
C VAL A 36 -30.62 12.38 -9.08
N HIS A 37 -30.45 13.21 -10.11
CA HIS A 37 -31.56 13.93 -10.77
C HIS A 37 -32.10 13.18 -11.98
N VAL A 38 -31.25 12.49 -12.73
CA VAL A 38 -31.65 11.74 -13.93
C VAL A 38 -31.91 10.27 -13.60
N GLY A 39 -31.22 9.75 -12.58
CA GLY A 39 -31.47 8.45 -12.00
C GLY A 39 -30.38 7.40 -12.26
N ARG A 40 -30.50 6.30 -11.51
CA ARG A 40 -29.47 5.25 -11.44
C ARG A 40 -29.21 4.55 -12.76
N TRP A 41 -30.25 4.31 -13.55
CA TRP A 41 -30.10 3.63 -14.83
C TRP A 41 -29.24 4.44 -15.81
N THR A 42 -29.49 5.75 -15.94
CA THR A 42 -28.71 6.64 -16.80
C THR A 42 -27.26 6.75 -16.34
N ALA A 43 -27.04 6.91 -15.03
CA ALA A 43 -25.68 6.90 -14.48
C ALA A 43 -24.95 5.58 -14.75
N ARG A 44 -25.64 4.43 -14.71
CA ARG A 44 -25.06 3.12 -15.08
C ARG A 44 -24.70 3.02 -16.55
N LEU A 45 -25.47 3.61 -17.46
CA LEU A 45 -25.12 3.66 -18.89
C LEU A 45 -23.86 4.49 -19.13
N ILE A 46 -23.72 5.63 -18.44
CA ILE A 46 -22.54 6.50 -18.54
C ILE A 46 -21.26 5.81 -18.03
N LEU A 47 -21.37 4.80 -17.16
CA LEU A 47 -20.21 4.05 -16.72
C LEU A 47 -19.52 3.26 -17.85
N TYR A 48 -20.24 2.86 -18.92
CA TYR A 48 -19.62 2.11 -20.02
C TYR A 48 -18.53 2.92 -20.74
N PRO A 49 -18.78 4.13 -21.27
CA PRO A 49 -17.75 4.93 -21.91
C PRO A 49 -16.63 5.34 -20.93
N ILE A 50 -16.95 5.66 -19.66
CA ILE A 50 -15.95 5.96 -18.63
C ILE A 50 -15.04 4.74 -18.40
N THR A 51 -15.62 3.55 -18.26
CA THR A 51 -14.86 2.31 -18.10
C THR A 51 -13.94 2.08 -19.29
N SER A 52 -14.44 2.25 -20.52
CA SER A 52 -13.64 2.12 -21.74
C SER A 52 -12.44 3.07 -21.73
N TYR A 53 -12.65 4.33 -21.38
CA TYR A 53 -11.58 5.33 -21.25
C TYR A 53 -10.49 4.86 -20.27
N PHE A 54 -10.87 4.39 -19.07
CA PHE A 54 -9.90 3.91 -18.08
C PHE A 54 -9.20 2.62 -18.50
N VAL A 55 -9.90 1.67 -19.11
CA VAL A 55 -9.28 0.43 -19.62
C VAL A 55 -8.25 0.75 -20.71
N ILE A 56 -8.49 1.75 -21.56
CA ILE A 56 -7.56 2.15 -22.61
C ILE A 56 -6.36 2.91 -22.02
N THR A 57 -6.60 3.90 -21.15
CA THR A 57 -5.57 4.85 -20.67
C THR A 57 -4.82 4.43 -19.41
N ALA A 58 -5.35 3.48 -18.61
CA ALA A 58 -4.74 3.03 -17.36
C ALA A 58 -3.93 1.74 -17.56
N HIS A 59 -2.87 1.82 -18.36
CA HIS A 59 -2.03 0.67 -18.74
C HIS A 59 -1.54 -0.17 -17.55
N ALA A 60 -1.03 0.47 -16.49
CA ALA A 60 -0.54 -0.23 -15.29
C ALA A 60 -1.66 -1.00 -14.56
N SER A 61 -2.78 -0.33 -14.27
CA SER A 61 -3.94 -0.95 -13.63
C SER A 61 -4.55 -2.07 -14.47
N ARG A 62 -4.54 -1.90 -15.81
CA ARG A 62 -5.00 -2.93 -16.74
C ARG A 62 -4.11 -4.18 -16.64
N GLN A 63 -2.79 -4.03 -16.61
CA GLN A 63 -1.85 -5.15 -16.48
C GLN A 63 -2.06 -5.91 -15.17
N THR A 64 -2.17 -5.20 -14.04
CA THR A 64 -2.48 -5.82 -12.75
C THR A 64 -3.80 -6.59 -12.79
N SER A 65 -4.84 -6.02 -13.42
CA SER A 65 -6.12 -6.72 -13.56
C SER A 65 -5.99 -8.00 -14.41
N TYR A 66 -5.20 -8.00 -15.48
CA TYR A 66 -4.94 -9.22 -16.25
C TYR A 66 -4.26 -10.28 -15.39
N GLU A 67 -3.26 -9.87 -14.62
CA GLU A 67 -2.48 -10.71 -13.74
C GLU A 67 -3.31 -11.35 -12.62
N TYR A 68 -4.16 -10.57 -11.97
CA TYR A 68 -5.10 -11.08 -10.98
C TYR A 68 -6.11 -12.04 -11.61
N LEU A 69 -6.73 -11.64 -12.74
CA LEU A 69 -7.75 -12.47 -13.40
C LEU A 69 -7.18 -13.78 -13.94
N LYS A 70 -5.93 -13.78 -14.40
CA LYS A 70 -5.20 -14.99 -14.81
C LYS A 70 -5.04 -15.95 -13.63
N ARG A 71 -4.65 -15.44 -12.46
CA ARG A 71 -4.42 -16.25 -11.25
C ARG A 71 -5.74 -16.79 -10.67
N VAL A 72 -6.77 -15.95 -10.54
CA VAL A 72 -8.04 -16.35 -9.91
C VAL A 72 -8.87 -17.30 -10.79
N ARG A 73 -8.78 -17.18 -12.12
CA ARG A 73 -9.53 -18.03 -13.06
C ARG A 73 -8.74 -19.25 -13.56
N GLY A 74 -7.43 -19.30 -13.33
CA GLY A 74 -6.55 -20.36 -13.81
C GLY A 74 -6.32 -20.39 -15.34
N HIS A 75 -6.87 -19.44 -16.10
CA HIS A 75 -6.77 -19.39 -17.57
C HIS A 75 -6.44 -17.98 -18.05
N SER A 76 -6.05 -17.82 -19.31
CA SER A 76 -5.76 -16.51 -19.89
C SER A 76 -6.99 -15.59 -19.82
N ALA A 77 -6.82 -14.43 -19.20
CA ALA A 77 -7.86 -13.40 -19.17
C ALA A 77 -7.86 -12.66 -20.51
N ARG A 78 -9.03 -12.58 -21.14
CA ARG A 78 -9.28 -11.77 -22.34
C ARG A 78 -9.70 -10.34 -21.95
N TRP A 79 -9.65 -9.39 -22.87
CA TRP A 79 -9.88 -7.97 -22.58
C TRP A 79 -11.26 -7.67 -21.98
N TRP A 80 -12.31 -8.39 -22.39
CA TRP A 80 -13.66 -8.25 -21.81
C TRP A 80 -13.73 -8.63 -20.33
N HIS A 81 -12.86 -9.51 -19.83
CA HIS A 81 -12.79 -9.81 -18.40
C HIS A 81 -12.21 -8.66 -17.60
N VAL A 82 -11.20 -7.98 -18.15
CA VAL A 82 -10.62 -6.78 -17.55
C VAL A 82 -11.62 -5.63 -17.60
N PHE A 83 -12.31 -5.44 -18.73
CA PHE A 83 -13.39 -4.47 -18.85
C PHE A 83 -14.48 -4.71 -17.80
N ARG A 84 -14.94 -5.96 -17.66
CA ARG A 84 -15.93 -6.33 -16.64
C ARG A 84 -15.42 -6.07 -15.22
N HIS A 85 -14.14 -6.32 -14.94
CA HIS A 85 -13.54 -6.03 -13.63
C HIS A 85 -13.54 -4.53 -13.31
N PHE A 86 -13.08 -3.69 -14.25
CA PHE A 86 -13.12 -2.23 -14.11
C PHE A 86 -14.57 -1.72 -13.99
N HIS A 87 -15.49 -2.28 -14.77
CA HIS A 87 -16.90 -1.91 -14.72
C HIS A 87 -17.55 -2.28 -13.37
N CYS A 88 -17.23 -3.46 -12.81
CA CYS A 88 -17.66 -3.84 -11.47
C CYS A 88 -17.16 -2.85 -10.43
N PHE A 89 -15.90 -2.45 -10.49
CA PHE A 89 -15.34 -1.43 -9.60
C PHE A 89 -16.09 -0.10 -9.73
N ALA A 90 -16.24 0.42 -10.96
CA ALA A 90 -16.96 1.67 -11.22
C ALA A 90 -18.42 1.61 -10.75
N ALA A 91 -19.10 0.47 -10.96
CA ALA A 91 -20.46 0.24 -10.50
C ALA A 91 -20.59 0.28 -8.98
N THR A 92 -19.64 -0.32 -8.25
CA THR A 92 -19.63 -0.26 -6.77
C THR A 92 -19.30 1.13 -6.23
N ILE A 93 -18.44 1.90 -6.90
CA ILE A 93 -18.20 3.31 -6.54
C ILE A 93 -19.45 4.16 -6.77
N LEU A 94 -20.15 3.96 -7.89
CA LEU A 94 -21.40 4.66 -8.13
C LEU A 94 -22.47 4.27 -7.10
N ASP A 95 -22.58 2.99 -6.77
CA ASP A 95 -23.54 2.51 -5.77
C ASP A 95 -23.23 3.07 -4.37
N ARG A 96 -21.94 3.26 -4.02
CA ARG A 96 -21.51 3.94 -2.78
C ARG A 96 -22.13 5.33 -2.62
N LEU A 97 -22.33 6.08 -3.70
CA LEU A 97 -23.02 7.39 -3.66
C LEU A 97 -24.43 7.27 -3.06
N TYR A 98 -25.21 6.29 -3.54
CA TYR A 98 -26.59 6.08 -3.08
C TYR A 98 -26.63 5.49 -1.66
N LEU A 99 -25.73 4.55 -1.36
CA LEU A 99 -25.61 3.95 -0.03
C LEU A 99 -25.29 5.01 1.03
N LEU A 100 -24.38 5.94 0.75
CA LEU A 100 -24.04 7.02 1.66
C LEU A 100 -25.19 8.03 1.80
N ARG A 101 -25.97 8.27 0.75
CA ARG A 101 -27.21 9.09 0.84
C ARG A 101 -28.34 8.43 1.63
N GLY A 102 -28.17 7.18 2.08
CA GLY A 102 -29.20 6.44 2.81
C GLY A 102 -30.27 5.82 1.90
N GLU A 103 -30.03 5.71 0.59
CA GLU A 103 -30.96 5.12 -0.38
C GLU A 103 -30.77 3.59 -0.47
N PHE A 104 -30.72 2.92 0.69
CA PHE A 104 -30.41 1.49 0.79
C PHE A 104 -31.49 0.59 0.18
N GLU A 105 -32.76 0.98 0.26
CA GLU A 105 -33.91 0.25 -0.29
C GLU A 105 -33.81 -0.04 -1.80
N ARG A 106 -32.94 0.68 -2.50
CA ARG A 106 -32.64 0.45 -3.93
C ARG A 106 -31.81 -0.81 -4.16
N PHE A 107 -31.22 -1.39 -3.11
CA PHE A 107 -30.29 -2.51 -3.18
C PHE A 107 -30.86 -3.76 -2.51
N GLY A 108 -30.87 -4.87 -3.25
CA GLY A 108 -31.19 -6.18 -2.69
C GLY A 108 -29.96 -6.73 -1.97
N VAL A 109 -29.94 -6.66 -0.65
CA VAL A 109 -28.82 -7.14 0.17
C VAL A 109 -29.20 -8.42 0.89
N THR A 110 -28.47 -9.50 0.59
CA THR A 110 -28.62 -10.80 1.26
C THR A 110 -27.51 -10.97 2.29
N LEU A 111 -27.88 -11.24 3.55
CA LEU A 111 -26.94 -11.50 4.62
C LEU A 111 -26.82 -13.02 4.83
N HIS A 112 -25.63 -13.56 4.62
CA HIS A 112 -25.32 -14.97 4.89
C HIS A 112 -24.65 -15.10 6.24
N ARG A 113 -25.08 -16.10 7.02
CA ARG A 113 -24.57 -16.38 8.38
C ARG A 113 -24.70 -15.17 9.33
N LYS A 114 -25.79 -14.42 9.21
CA LYS A 114 -26.08 -13.24 10.07
C LYS A 114 -26.21 -13.61 11.55
N GLU A 115 -26.46 -14.87 11.86
CA GLU A 115 -26.60 -15.40 13.22
C GLU A 115 -25.30 -15.23 14.02
N ILE A 116 -24.13 -15.28 13.34
CA ILE A 116 -22.82 -15.01 13.96
C ILE A 116 -22.75 -13.57 14.46
N LEU A 117 -23.25 -12.63 13.65
CA LEU A 117 -23.28 -11.22 14.01
C LEU A 117 -24.29 -10.95 15.13
N HIS A 118 -25.51 -11.50 15.01
CA HIS A 118 -26.56 -11.34 16.03
C HIS A 118 -26.11 -11.85 17.39
N ARG A 119 -25.42 -13.00 17.45
CA ARG A 119 -24.89 -13.54 18.70
C ARG A 119 -23.94 -12.57 19.40
N GLU A 120 -23.05 -11.91 18.66
CA GLU A 120 -22.12 -10.95 19.26
C GLU A 120 -22.79 -9.63 19.64
N ILE A 121 -23.81 -9.20 18.89
CA ILE A 121 -24.62 -8.04 19.29
C ILE A 121 -25.36 -8.33 20.60
N GLU A 122 -25.97 -9.52 20.72
CA GLU A 122 -26.70 -9.96 21.92
C GLU A 122 -25.78 -10.18 23.13
N SER A 123 -24.53 -10.61 22.91
CA SER A 123 -23.54 -10.78 23.97
C SER A 123 -23.09 -9.44 24.58
N GLY A 124 -23.30 -8.32 23.86
CA GLY A 124 -22.84 -6.99 24.23
C GLY A 124 -21.33 -6.82 24.17
N LYS A 125 -20.58 -7.82 23.69
CA LYS A 125 -19.12 -7.78 23.58
C LYS A 125 -18.71 -7.11 22.28
N GLY A 126 -17.85 -6.11 22.36
CA GLY A 126 -17.23 -5.51 21.18
C GLY A 126 -16.38 -6.55 20.43
N SER A 127 -16.44 -6.49 19.11
CA SER A 127 -15.76 -7.46 18.23
C SER A 127 -15.08 -6.75 17.06
N ILE A 128 -14.04 -7.36 16.50
CA ILE A 128 -13.40 -6.87 15.28
C ILE A 128 -14.07 -7.51 14.06
N LEU A 129 -14.45 -6.67 13.09
CA LEU A 129 -14.87 -7.11 11.77
C LEU A 129 -13.70 -6.94 10.80
N LEU A 130 -13.11 -8.06 10.39
CA LEU A 130 -11.97 -8.08 9.47
C LEU A 130 -12.46 -8.37 8.04
N GLY A 131 -12.41 -7.35 7.19
CA GLY A 131 -12.82 -7.46 5.80
C GLY A 131 -11.68 -7.20 4.82
N SER A 132 -12.04 -7.06 3.55
CA SER A 132 -11.12 -6.77 2.46
C SER A 132 -11.74 -5.80 1.46
N HIS A 133 -10.94 -5.29 0.53
CA HIS A 133 -11.41 -4.53 -0.63
C HIS A 133 -12.03 -5.45 -1.71
N LEU A 134 -12.53 -6.62 -1.32
CA LEU A 134 -13.34 -7.51 -2.15
C LEU A 134 -14.80 -7.05 -2.12
N GLY A 135 -15.24 -6.46 -3.22
CA GLY A 135 -16.59 -5.94 -3.41
C GLY A 135 -16.81 -4.63 -2.66
N SER A 136 -17.97 -4.46 -2.05
CA SER A 136 -18.37 -3.23 -1.38
C SER A 136 -18.46 -3.41 0.13
N PHE A 137 -17.39 -3.02 0.83
CA PHE A 137 -17.40 -2.93 2.29
C PHE A 137 -18.30 -1.80 2.81
N GLU A 138 -18.63 -0.82 1.96
CA GLU A 138 -19.53 0.29 2.30
C GLU A 138 -20.98 -0.14 2.49
N VAL A 139 -21.41 -1.26 1.89
CA VAL A 139 -22.76 -1.81 2.15
C VAL A 139 -22.90 -2.19 3.63
N LEU A 140 -21.86 -2.74 4.25
CA LEU A 140 -21.86 -3.07 5.67
C LEU A 140 -21.91 -1.81 6.54
N ARG A 141 -21.16 -0.77 6.14
CA ARG A 141 -21.15 0.52 6.86
C ARG A 141 -22.51 1.22 6.79
N ALA A 142 -23.14 1.21 5.62
CA ALA A 142 -24.49 1.72 5.43
C ALA A 142 -25.51 0.93 6.28
N LEU A 143 -25.40 -0.40 6.30
CA LEU A 143 -26.22 -1.24 7.18
C LEU A 143 -26.07 -0.87 8.66
N GLY A 144 -24.84 -0.66 9.14
CA GLY A 144 -24.61 -0.31 10.54
C GLY A 144 -25.21 1.04 10.97
N VAL A 145 -25.20 2.04 10.09
CA VAL A 145 -25.79 3.34 10.42
C VAL A 145 -27.30 3.36 10.26
N MET A 146 -27.84 2.62 9.29
CA MET A 146 -29.28 2.63 8.99
C MET A 146 -30.07 1.66 9.86
N GLN A 147 -29.51 0.49 10.16
CA GLN A 147 -30.05 -0.44 11.14
C GLN A 147 -29.44 -0.06 12.50
N ARG A 148 -30.11 0.83 13.24
CA ARG A 148 -29.66 1.39 14.53
C ARG A 148 -29.23 0.35 15.59
N SER A 149 -29.48 -0.93 15.34
CA SER A 149 -29.12 -2.07 16.18
C SER A 149 -27.69 -2.57 16.00
N PHE A 150 -26.88 -1.99 15.09
CA PHE A 150 -25.51 -2.43 14.85
C PHE A 150 -24.46 -1.33 15.11
N PRO A 151 -23.87 -1.27 16.32
CA PRO A 151 -22.92 -0.22 16.70
C PRO A 151 -21.56 -0.44 16.03
N LEU A 152 -21.39 0.06 14.80
CA LEU A 152 -20.17 -0.10 14.00
C LEU A 152 -19.32 1.18 14.00
N LYS A 153 -18.01 1.03 14.22
CA LYS A 153 -16.97 2.03 13.88
C LYS A 153 -15.98 1.42 12.89
N VAL A 154 -15.40 2.24 12.01
CA VAL A 154 -14.50 1.77 10.95
C VAL A 154 -13.13 2.42 11.12
N LEU A 155 -12.08 1.60 11.18
CA LEU A 155 -10.70 2.05 11.08
C LEU A 155 -10.36 2.32 9.62
N MET A 156 -10.04 3.57 9.32
CA MET A 156 -9.73 4.01 7.97
C MET A 156 -8.53 4.95 7.99
N ASP A 157 -7.67 4.82 6.99
CA ASP A 157 -6.63 5.81 6.74
C ASP A 157 -7.23 7.00 5.97
N THR A 158 -7.31 8.14 6.64
CA THR A 158 -7.92 9.37 6.12
C THR A 158 -6.96 10.22 5.28
N ALA A 159 -5.66 9.90 5.29
CA ALA A 159 -4.67 10.65 4.51
C ALA A 159 -4.75 10.33 3.00
N HIS A 160 -5.29 9.16 2.65
CA HIS A 160 -5.42 8.67 1.29
C HIS A 160 -6.76 9.08 0.63
N ASN A 161 -6.69 9.51 -0.64
CA ASN A 161 -7.83 9.96 -1.47
C ASN A 161 -8.68 11.08 -0.82
N GLN A 162 -8.03 12.13 -0.34
CA GLN A 162 -8.68 13.17 0.46
C GLN A 162 -9.86 13.83 -0.24
N ASN A 163 -9.87 14.02 -1.57
CA ASN A 163 -11.01 14.67 -2.21
C ASN A 163 -12.21 13.74 -2.28
N VAL A 164 -12.00 12.46 -2.60
CA VAL A 164 -13.06 11.45 -2.64
C VAL A 164 -13.60 11.20 -1.23
N THR A 165 -12.72 11.09 -0.22
CA THR A 165 -13.09 10.93 1.18
C THR A 165 -13.90 12.14 1.68
N ARG A 166 -13.42 13.38 1.47
CA ARG A 166 -14.16 14.59 1.86
C ARG A 166 -15.51 14.71 1.12
N PHE A 167 -15.55 14.34 -0.16
CA PHE A 167 -16.79 14.33 -0.94
C PHE A 167 -17.80 13.35 -0.33
N PHE A 168 -17.38 12.14 0.01
CA PHE A 168 -18.25 11.12 0.61
C PHE A 168 -18.66 11.47 2.05
N ASP A 169 -17.75 12.03 2.86
CA ASP A 169 -18.05 12.46 4.22
C ASP A 169 -19.09 13.60 4.24
N ALA A 170 -19.02 14.52 3.27
CA ALA A 170 -20.00 15.59 3.11
C ALA A 170 -21.41 15.08 2.76
N LEU A 171 -21.53 13.90 2.15
CA LEU A 171 -22.83 13.32 1.82
C LEU A 171 -23.53 12.71 3.04
N ASN A 172 -22.77 12.23 4.03
CA ASN A 172 -23.35 11.65 5.24
C ASN A 172 -22.43 11.83 6.48
N PRO A 173 -22.60 12.94 7.21
CA PRO A 173 -21.83 13.22 8.41
C PRO A 173 -21.99 12.16 9.51
N LYS A 174 -23.14 11.46 9.57
CA LYS A 174 -23.36 10.37 10.55
C LYS A 174 -22.45 9.19 10.28
N ILE A 175 -22.30 8.84 9.00
CA ILE A 175 -21.37 7.80 8.55
C ILE A 175 -19.92 8.25 8.73
N ALA A 176 -19.59 9.53 8.53
CA ALA A 176 -18.25 10.07 8.79
C ALA A 176 -17.85 9.98 10.28
N ASN A 177 -18.79 10.22 11.20
CA ASN A 177 -18.55 10.14 12.65
C ASN A 177 -18.23 8.73 13.16
N THR A 178 -18.47 7.67 12.38
CA THR A 178 -18.07 6.30 12.74
C THR A 178 -16.60 6.00 12.44
N VAL A 179 -15.86 6.93 11.82
CA VAL A 179 -14.47 6.70 11.40
C VAL A 179 -13.50 6.95 12.55
N ILE A 180 -12.61 5.98 12.78
CA ILE A 180 -11.43 6.13 13.62
C ILE A 180 -10.22 6.21 12.69
N ALA A 181 -9.53 7.35 12.69
CA ALA A 181 -8.34 7.57 11.86
C ALA A 181 -7.17 6.74 12.38
N LEU A 182 -6.40 6.10 11.48
CA LEU A 182 -5.31 5.19 11.82
C LEU A 182 -3.99 5.90 12.23
N ASP A 183 -3.85 7.18 11.91
CA ASP A 183 -2.61 7.95 11.99
C ASP A 183 -2.44 8.76 13.29
N ARG A 184 -3.34 8.57 14.28
CA ARG A 184 -3.31 9.33 15.52
C ARG A 184 -2.71 8.55 16.69
N PRO A 185 -1.97 9.20 17.61
CA PRO A 185 -1.35 8.53 18.76
C PRO A 185 -2.37 7.88 19.70
N ASP A 186 -3.62 8.35 19.73
CA ASP A 186 -4.73 7.86 20.55
C ASP A 186 -5.56 6.73 19.90
N THR A 187 -5.22 6.30 18.68
CA THR A 187 -6.01 5.32 17.90
C THR A 187 -6.28 4.03 18.69
N LEU A 188 -5.24 3.43 19.29
CA LEU A 188 -5.37 2.17 20.03
C LEU A 188 -6.29 2.31 21.25
N LEU A 189 -6.22 3.44 21.95
CA LEU A 189 -7.06 3.71 23.11
C LEU A 189 -8.52 3.83 22.68
N ARG A 190 -8.81 4.59 21.62
CA ARG A 190 -10.16 4.76 21.09
C ARG A 190 -10.76 3.45 20.56
N VAL A 191 -9.94 2.60 19.95
CA VAL A 191 -10.36 1.25 19.55
C VAL A 191 -10.75 0.44 20.78
N LYS A 192 -9.93 0.44 21.83
CA LYS A 192 -10.21 -0.28 23.07
C LYS A 192 -11.49 0.22 23.76
N GLU A 193 -11.62 1.52 23.96
CA GLU A 193 -12.81 2.14 24.56
C GLU A 193 -14.08 1.81 23.78
N SER A 194 -13.99 1.76 22.45
CA SER A 194 -15.13 1.43 21.60
C SER A 194 -15.51 -0.05 21.72
N LEU A 195 -14.53 -0.95 21.71
CA LEU A 195 -14.78 -2.39 21.94
C LEU A 195 -15.39 -2.63 23.33
N ASP A 196 -14.90 -1.94 24.35
CA ASP A 196 -15.44 -2.04 25.72
C ASP A 196 -16.86 -1.51 25.83
N ALA A 197 -17.22 -0.52 25.02
CA ALA A 197 -18.58 -0.02 24.88
C ALA A 197 -19.48 -0.90 23.98
N GLY A 198 -19.03 -2.10 23.60
CA GLY A 198 -19.81 -3.04 22.79
C GLY A 198 -19.84 -2.72 21.29
N PHE A 199 -18.99 -1.80 20.79
CA PHE A 199 -18.94 -1.49 19.37
C PHE A 199 -18.17 -2.55 18.59
N PHE A 200 -18.59 -2.74 17.35
CA PHE A 200 -17.85 -3.47 16.34
C PHE A 200 -16.83 -2.54 15.69
N ILE A 201 -15.58 -3.01 15.54
CA ILE A 201 -14.52 -2.28 14.85
C ILE A 201 -14.24 -2.92 13.50
N GLY A 202 -14.71 -2.29 12.43
CA GLY A 202 -14.45 -2.69 11.06
C GLY A 202 -13.09 -2.23 10.58
N MET A 203 -12.32 -3.15 10.00
CA MET A 203 -11.04 -2.83 9.35
C MET A 203 -10.81 -3.70 8.12
N LEU A 204 -9.96 -3.23 7.21
CA LEU A 204 -9.61 -3.95 5.99
C LEU A 204 -8.19 -4.53 6.10
N GLY A 205 -8.06 -5.84 5.87
CA GLY A 205 -6.81 -6.57 6.11
C GLY A 205 -6.02 -6.98 4.87
N ASP A 206 -6.45 -6.56 3.67
CA ASP A 206 -5.88 -7.02 2.40
C ASP A 206 -4.90 -6.05 1.73
N ARG A 207 -4.67 -4.84 2.29
CA ARG A 207 -3.76 -3.85 1.72
C ARG A 207 -2.70 -3.42 2.72
N VAL A 208 -1.45 -3.37 2.24
CA VAL A 208 -0.29 -2.87 3.00
C VAL A 208 -0.25 -1.35 2.88
N ALA A 209 -0.16 -0.63 4.00
CA ALA A 209 0.13 0.81 4.02
C ALA A 209 1.64 1.07 4.19
N SER A 210 2.07 2.31 3.96
CA SER A 210 3.49 2.70 4.08
C SER A 210 3.95 2.60 5.53
N GLY A 211 5.03 1.84 5.79
CA GLY A 211 5.57 1.64 7.13
C GLY A 211 4.94 0.48 7.91
N ASP A 212 3.93 -0.20 7.37
CA ASP A 212 3.33 -1.38 8.00
C ASP A 212 4.32 -2.54 8.10
N ARG A 213 4.28 -3.25 9.23
CA ARG A 213 4.88 -4.59 9.32
C ARG A 213 4.10 -5.53 8.40
N THR A 214 4.82 -6.32 7.61
CA THR A 214 4.21 -7.26 6.68
C THR A 214 4.58 -8.70 7.01
N THR A 215 3.75 -9.64 6.57
CA THR A 215 4.03 -11.07 6.59
C THR A 215 3.79 -11.68 5.22
N GLN A 216 4.46 -12.79 4.94
CA GLN A 216 4.40 -13.48 3.66
C GLN A 216 3.35 -14.60 3.72
N CYS A 217 2.37 -14.53 2.82
CA CYS A 217 1.32 -15.53 2.70
C CYS A 217 1.19 -16.02 1.26
N GLN A 218 0.77 -17.27 1.09
CA GLN A 218 0.38 -17.80 -0.21
C GLN A 218 -1.02 -17.28 -0.57
N PHE A 219 -1.12 -16.61 -1.72
CA PHE A 219 -2.37 -16.05 -2.23
C PHE A 219 -2.47 -16.24 -3.75
N LEU A 220 -3.52 -16.94 -4.19
CA LEU A 220 -3.79 -17.27 -5.58
C LEU A 220 -2.59 -17.94 -6.29
N GLY A 221 -1.93 -18.86 -5.57
CA GLY A 221 -0.83 -19.68 -6.09
C GLY A 221 0.54 -18.99 -6.13
N ALA A 222 0.69 -17.82 -5.54
CA ALA A 222 1.97 -17.13 -5.41
C ALA A 222 2.14 -16.49 -4.03
N PRO A 223 3.38 -16.33 -3.53
CA PRO A 223 3.63 -15.58 -2.30
C PRO A 223 3.26 -14.11 -2.52
N ALA A 224 2.65 -13.49 -1.52
CA ALA A 224 2.33 -12.06 -1.49
C ALA A 224 2.46 -11.50 -0.06
N ALA A 225 2.76 -10.20 0.04
CA ALA A 225 2.90 -9.50 1.31
C ALA A 225 1.54 -8.98 1.81
N PHE A 226 1.18 -9.32 3.05
CA PHE A 226 -0.02 -8.84 3.72
C PHE A 226 0.32 -8.06 5.00
N PRO A 227 -0.50 -7.07 5.41
CA PRO A 227 -0.23 -6.26 6.60
C PRO A 227 -0.41 -7.09 7.87
N ALA A 228 0.56 -7.06 8.78
CA ALA A 228 0.44 -7.71 10.09
C ALA A 228 -0.47 -6.94 11.07
N GLY A 229 -0.76 -5.67 10.78
CA GLY A 229 -1.52 -4.75 11.64
C GLY A 229 -2.87 -5.29 12.14
N PRO A 230 -3.75 -5.83 11.28
CA PRO A 230 -5.05 -6.35 11.70
C PRO A 230 -4.97 -7.47 12.73
N ILE A 231 -4.08 -8.45 12.54
CA ILE A 231 -3.90 -9.57 13.47
C ILE A 231 -3.24 -9.10 14.76
N LEU A 232 -2.27 -8.19 14.67
CA LEU A 232 -1.65 -7.57 15.84
C LEU A 232 -2.67 -6.80 16.69
N LEU A 233 -3.54 -6.01 16.05
CA LEU A 233 -4.57 -5.25 16.73
C LEU A 233 -5.56 -6.20 17.43
N ALA A 234 -6.05 -7.21 16.72
CA ALA A 234 -6.96 -8.20 17.30
C ALA A 234 -6.34 -8.93 18.50
N ALA A 235 -5.05 -9.30 18.40
CA ALA A 235 -4.36 -9.95 19.50
C ALA A 235 -4.12 -9.03 20.72
N MET A 236 -3.94 -7.73 20.48
CA MET A 236 -3.83 -6.75 21.56
C MET A 236 -5.17 -6.48 22.25
N MET A 237 -6.27 -6.50 21.50
CA MET A 237 -7.60 -6.21 22.01
C MET A 237 -8.25 -7.40 22.72
N ARG A 238 -7.79 -8.63 22.44
CA ARG A 238 -8.32 -9.88 23.03
C ARG A 238 -9.84 -10.02 22.90
N CYS A 239 -10.34 -9.70 21.71
CA CYS A 239 -11.76 -9.73 21.40
C CYS A 239 -12.06 -10.70 20.24
N PRO A 240 -13.33 -11.10 20.08
CA PRO A 240 -13.75 -11.91 18.94
C PRO A 240 -13.45 -11.22 17.62
N VAL A 241 -13.11 -12.03 16.62
CA VAL A 241 -12.85 -11.60 15.25
C VAL A 241 -13.82 -12.32 14.33
N ILE A 242 -14.52 -11.53 13.52
CA ILE A 242 -15.48 -12.01 12.52
C ILE A 242 -14.98 -11.53 11.16
N LEU A 243 -14.84 -12.43 10.19
CA LEU A 243 -14.59 -12.05 8.82
C LEU A 243 -15.86 -11.56 8.16
N PHE A 244 -15.75 -10.54 7.30
CA PHE A 244 -16.85 -10.13 6.45
C PHE A 244 -16.41 -9.89 5.00
N PHE A 245 -17.25 -10.30 4.04
CA PHE A 245 -17.01 -10.08 2.62
C PHE A 245 -18.30 -9.62 1.93
N GLY A 246 -18.31 -8.39 1.40
CA GLY A 246 -19.46 -7.77 0.74
C GLY A 246 -19.39 -7.89 -0.78
N LEU A 247 -19.90 -8.97 -1.35
CA LEU A 247 -19.80 -9.26 -2.78
C LEU A 247 -20.89 -8.54 -3.58
N TYR A 248 -20.49 -7.92 -4.70
CA TYR A 248 -21.39 -7.41 -5.71
C TYR A 248 -21.72 -8.49 -6.76
N ARG A 249 -23.01 -8.80 -6.90
CA ARG A 249 -23.55 -9.85 -7.80
C ARG A 249 -24.13 -9.31 -9.11
N GLY A 250 -23.91 -8.03 -9.39
CA GLY A 250 -24.47 -7.37 -10.57
C GLY A 250 -25.80 -6.69 -10.31
N GLY A 251 -26.20 -5.79 -11.22
CA GLY A 251 -27.44 -5.02 -11.08
C GLY A 251 -27.40 -4.17 -9.80
N ASN A 252 -28.32 -4.43 -8.88
CA ASN A 252 -28.43 -3.82 -7.55
C ASN A 252 -28.31 -4.85 -6.41
N ARG A 253 -27.73 -6.03 -6.68
CA ARG A 253 -27.66 -7.13 -5.72
C ARG A 253 -26.31 -7.22 -5.04
N TYR A 254 -26.34 -7.32 -3.72
CA TYR A 254 -25.17 -7.51 -2.87
C TYR A 254 -25.39 -8.70 -1.94
N GLU A 255 -24.32 -9.43 -1.66
CA GLU A 255 -24.29 -10.48 -0.67
C GLU A 255 -23.22 -10.14 0.37
N ILE A 256 -23.56 -10.19 1.65
CA ILE A 256 -22.57 -10.07 2.73
C ILE A 256 -22.45 -11.43 3.40
N HIS A 257 -21.23 -11.93 3.46
CA HIS A 257 -20.91 -13.18 4.12
C HIS A 257 -20.17 -12.90 5.42
N PHE A 258 -20.69 -13.41 6.53
CA PHE A 258 -20.00 -13.39 7.82
C PHE A 258 -19.42 -14.77 8.15
N GLU A 259 -18.22 -14.78 8.72
CA GLU A 259 -17.58 -16.01 9.21
C GLU A 259 -16.93 -15.75 10.57
N HIS A 260 -17.13 -16.66 11.51
CA HIS A 260 -16.36 -16.65 12.74
C HIS A 260 -14.89 -16.96 12.41
N PHE A 261 -13.97 -16.14 12.93
CA PHE A 261 -12.54 -16.30 12.68
C PHE A 261 -11.78 -16.79 13.91
N ALA A 262 -12.04 -16.15 15.06
CA ALA A 262 -11.43 -16.48 16.34
C ALA A 262 -12.26 -15.84 17.47
N ASP A 263 -12.37 -16.52 18.62
CA ASP A 263 -12.89 -15.90 19.84
C ASP A 263 -11.84 -14.96 20.46
N GLU A 264 -10.57 -15.36 20.40
CA GLU A 264 -9.43 -14.55 20.82
C GLU A 264 -8.19 -14.96 19.99
N ILE A 265 -7.41 -13.97 19.55
CA ILE A 265 -6.13 -14.23 18.90
C ILE A 265 -5.03 -14.09 19.95
N ILE A 266 -4.41 -15.22 20.31
CA ILE A 266 -3.27 -15.24 21.24
C ILE A 266 -1.99 -15.40 20.44
N LEU A 267 -1.02 -14.51 20.66
CA LEU A 267 0.31 -14.57 20.05
C LEU A 267 1.34 -14.90 21.13
N ALA A 268 2.02 -16.04 20.99
CA ALA A 268 3.06 -16.44 21.92
C ALA A 268 4.27 -15.51 21.80
N ARG A 269 4.92 -15.16 22.93
CA ARG A 269 6.02 -14.18 22.93
C ARG A 269 7.25 -14.67 22.14
N ASP A 270 7.52 -15.96 22.21
CA ASP A 270 8.62 -16.67 21.56
C ASP A 270 8.37 -16.93 20.06
N ARG A 271 7.11 -17.17 19.67
CA ARG A 271 6.71 -17.50 18.29
C ARG A 271 5.82 -16.46 17.61
N ARG A 272 5.88 -15.20 18.08
CA ARG A 272 4.98 -14.12 17.64
C ARG A 272 4.90 -13.97 16.12
N ALA A 273 6.03 -14.06 15.41
CA ALA A 273 6.05 -13.89 13.96
C ALA A 273 5.41 -15.08 13.21
N GLU A 274 5.62 -16.31 13.69
CA GLU A 274 4.98 -17.51 13.15
C GLU A 274 3.47 -17.45 13.35
N ASP A 275 3.02 -17.08 14.55
CA ASP A 275 1.59 -16.97 14.87
C ASP A 275 0.91 -15.89 14.00
N ILE A 276 1.55 -14.74 13.80
CA ILE A 276 1.04 -13.70 12.90
C ILE A 276 0.93 -14.24 11.47
N GLN A 277 1.95 -14.94 10.99
CA GLN A 277 1.92 -15.53 9.65
C GLN A 277 0.80 -16.58 9.53
N LEU A 278 0.62 -17.44 10.53
CA LEU A 278 -0.41 -18.48 10.57
C LEU A 278 -1.81 -17.87 10.51
N TRP A 279 -2.10 -16.90 11.38
CA TRP A 279 -3.40 -16.22 11.41
C TRP A 279 -3.64 -15.44 10.12
N MET A 280 -2.63 -14.73 9.60
CA MET A 280 -2.77 -14.04 8.33
C MET A 280 -3.04 -15.01 7.18
N GLN A 281 -2.33 -16.15 7.13
CA GLN A 281 -2.54 -17.16 6.10
C GLN A 281 -3.97 -17.72 6.11
N ARG A 282 -4.57 -17.92 7.29
CA ARG A 282 -5.98 -18.32 7.42
C ARG A 282 -6.92 -17.25 6.85
N TYR A 283 -6.70 -15.99 7.18
CA TYR A 283 -7.48 -14.87 6.60
C TYR A 283 -7.33 -14.83 5.07
N VAL A 284 -6.11 -14.96 4.57
CA VAL A 284 -5.80 -14.96 3.13
C VAL A 284 -6.47 -16.12 2.39
N GLN A 285 -6.53 -17.32 3.00
CA GLN A 285 -7.26 -18.46 2.43
C GLN A 285 -8.76 -18.17 2.27
N ARG A 286 -9.38 -17.46 3.22
CA ARG A 286 -10.78 -17.05 3.12
C ARG A 286 -10.97 -15.96 2.07
N LEU A 287 -10.09 -14.96 2.03
CA LEU A 287 -10.06 -13.98 0.95
C LEU A 287 -9.96 -14.65 -0.43
N GLU A 288 -9.09 -15.64 -0.57
CA GLU A 288 -8.89 -16.41 -1.80
C GLU A 288 -10.15 -17.18 -2.21
N HIS A 289 -10.83 -17.81 -1.26
CA HIS A 289 -12.09 -18.50 -1.49
C HIS A 289 -13.15 -17.55 -2.09
N TYR A 290 -13.34 -16.38 -1.48
CA TYR A 290 -14.33 -15.41 -1.97
C TYR A 290 -13.90 -14.70 -3.25
N ALA A 291 -12.60 -14.46 -3.46
CA ALA A 291 -12.08 -13.97 -4.73
C ALA A 291 -12.38 -14.94 -5.87
N ARG A 292 -12.26 -16.26 -5.64
CA ARG A 292 -12.68 -17.29 -6.62
C ARG A 292 -14.20 -17.33 -6.83
N LEU A 293 -14.99 -17.17 -5.78
CA LEU A 293 -16.44 -17.14 -5.86
C LEU A 293 -16.98 -15.91 -6.63
N ALA A 294 -16.25 -14.80 -6.58
CA ALA A 294 -16.60 -13.55 -7.25
C ALA A 294 -15.37 -12.90 -7.91
N PRO A 295 -14.86 -13.45 -9.03
CA PRO A 295 -13.57 -13.05 -9.62
C PRO A 295 -13.44 -11.56 -9.97
N TYR A 296 -14.54 -10.87 -10.26
CA TYR A 296 -14.53 -9.46 -10.66
C TYR A 296 -14.73 -8.48 -9.50
N ASN A 297 -14.67 -8.94 -8.25
CA ASN A 297 -14.95 -8.11 -7.08
C ASN A 297 -13.71 -7.62 -6.37
N TRP A 298 -12.53 -8.19 -6.60
CA TRP A 298 -11.35 -7.79 -5.85
C TRP A 298 -10.69 -6.58 -6.49
N PHE A 299 -11.00 -5.40 -5.96
CA PHE A 299 -10.65 -4.13 -6.58
C PHE A 299 -9.21 -3.71 -6.26
N ASN A 300 -8.27 -4.55 -6.66
CA ASN A 300 -6.84 -4.30 -6.53
C ASN A 300 -6.21 -4.03 -7.91
N PHE A 301 -5.84 -2.78 -8.14
CA PHE A 301 -5.31 -2.28 -9.42
C PHE A 301 -3.86 -1.79 -9.33
N TYR A 302 -3.12 -2.26 -8.31
CA TYR A 302 -1.68 -2.03 -8.16
C TYR A 302 -0.92 -3.37 -8.10
N PRO A 303 0.39 -3.40 -8.42
CA PRO A 303 1.18 -4.63 -8.44
C PRO A 303 1.24 -5.33 -7.06
N PHE A 304 0.33 -6.27 -6.81
CA PHE A 304 0.18 -6.88 -5.48
C PHE A 304 1.23 -7.98 -5.21
N TRP A 305 1.62 -8.72 -6.25
CA TRP A 305 2.63 -9.80 -6.16
C TRP A 305 4.05 -9.35 -6.54
N GLU A 306 4.25 -8.11 -6.99
CA GLU A 306 5.59 -7.55 -7.25
C GLU A 306 6.27 -7.08 -5.96
N LEU A 307 5.48 -6.80 -4.93
CA LEU A 307 5.91 -6.63 -3.52
C LEU A 307 6.74 -7.81 -2.98
N THR A 308 6.65 -8.96 -3.64
CA THR A 308 7.40 -10.19 -3.37
C THR A 308 8.60 -10.41 -4.29
N ALA A 309 8.63 -9.77 -5.46
CA ALA A 309 9.59 -10.07 -6.53
C ALA A 309 10.96 -9.39 -6.37
N THR A 310 11.15 -8.46 -5.42
CA THR A 310 12.47 -7.87 -5.14
C THR A 310 13.40 -8.80 -4.34
N CYS A 311 13.05 -10.08 -4.20
CA CYS A 311 13.97 -11.12 -3.76
C CYS A 311 14.00 -12.19 -4.85
N VAL A 312 15.12 -12.26 -5.57
CA VAL A 312 15.44 -13.28 -6.58
C VAL A 312 14.70 -13.12 -7.93
N LYS A 313 15.11 -12.14 -8.75
CA LYS A 313 15.23 -12.25 -10.22
C LYS A 313 15.74 -10.93 -10.79
N GLY A 314 16.96 -10.93 -11.30
CA GLY A 314 17.55 -9.72 -11.90
C GLY A 314 18.98 -9.82 -12.41
N LEU A 315 19.62 -11.01 -12.47
CA LEU A 315 20.66 -11.21 -13.48
C LEU A 315 19.95 -11.40 -14.82
N LYS A 316 19.67 -10.29 -15.49
CA LYS A 316 19.55 -10.26 -16.95
C LYS A 316 20.60 -9.30 -17.47
N THR A 317 21.59 -9.91 -18.12
CA THR A 317 22.50 -9.25 -19.06
C THR A 317 21.70 -8.67 -20.21
N ALA A 318 21.65 -7.35 -20.28
CA ALA A 318 21.43 -6.59 -21.51
C ALA A 318 22.28 -5.32 -21.37
N GLY A 319 23.35 -5.24 -22.15
CA GLY A 319 24.18 -4.05 -22.20
C GLY A 319 23.40 -2.91 -22.83
N GLU A 320 23.43 -1.75 -22.19
CA GLU A 320 24.08 -0.57 -22.74
C GLU A 320 24.17 0.52 -21.65
N THR A 321 25.42 0.91 -21.35
CA THR A 321 25.86 2.06 -20.53
C THR A 321 25.63 1.99 -19.01
N SER A 322 26.44 1.18 -18.30
CA SER A 322 26.74 1.46 -16.90
C SER A 322 27.54 2.77 -16.79
N ILE A 323 27.03 3.77 -16.07
CA ILE A 323 27.71 5.06 -15.85
C ILE A 323 28.84 4.83 -14.85
N ASN A 324 30.08 5.08 -15.25
CA ASN A 324 31.26 4.84 -14.42
C ASN A 324 31.58 6.02 -13.49
N LYS A 325 32.53 5.83 -12.57
CA LYS A 325 32.95 6.83 -11.57
C LYS A 325 33.39 8.17 -12.16
N THR A 326 34.02 8.16 -13.34
CA THR A 326 34.47 9.38 -14.01
C THR A 326 33.27 10.20 -14.46
N GLU A 327 32.25 9.55 -15.01
CA GLU A 327 31.01 10.21 -15.40
C GLU A 327 30.17 10.63 -14.19
N ILE A 328 30.11 9.82 -13.13
CA ILE A 328 29.48 10.21 -11.86
C ILE A 328 30.02 11.56 -11.36
N ARG A 329 31.34 11.77 -11.41
CA ARG A 329 32.00 13.00 -10.96
C ARG A 329 31.64 14.25 -11.77
N THR A 330 31.07 14.11 -12.97
CA THR A 330 30.57 15.27 -13.73
C THR A 330 29.15 15.67 -13.33
N LEU A 331 28.45 14.79 -12.61
CA LEU A 331 27.04 14.95 -12.23
C LEU A 331 26.84 15.46 -10.80
N ILE A 332 27.87 15.38 -9.96
CA ILE A 332 27.82 15.78 -8.55
C ILE A 332 29.03 16.64 -8.18
N PRO A 333 28.93 17.51 -7.16
CA PRO A 333 30.05 18.35 -6.73
C PRO A 333 31.19 17.60 -6.03
N HIS A 334 30.99 16.31 -5.70
CA HIS A 334 31.97 15.49 -4.98
C HIS A 334 33.09 15.02 -5.91
N SER A 335 34.33 15.38 -5.58
CA SER A 335 35.54 15.02 -6.35
C SER A 335 36.51 14.18 -5.51
N GLY A 336 37.53 13.62 -6.17
CA GLY A 336 38.55 12.80 -5.50
C GLY A 336 37.97 11.61 -4.74
N LEU A 337 38.47 11.38 -3.52
CA LEU A 337 38.02 10.29 -2.64
C LEU A 337 36.62 10.54 -2.04
N MET A 338 36.13 11.79 -2.06
CA MET A 338 34.78 12.13 -1.59
C MET A 338 33.67 11.67 -2.54
N CYS A 339 33.98 11.27 -3.77
CA CYS A 339 33.04 10.56 -4.62
C CYS A 339 33.01 9.08 -4.20
N VAL A 340 32.03 8.72 -3.35
CA VAL A 340 31.98 7.41 -2.71
C VAL A 340 31.27 6.35 -3.55
N LEU A 341 30.63 6.71 -4.66
CA LEU A 341 29.98 5.79 -5.61
C LEU A 341 30.96 5.36 -6.71
N ASP A 342 30.89 4.11 -7.15
CA ASP A 342 31.76 3.60 -8.22
C ASP A 342 31.06 3.51 -9.58
N THR A 343 29.82 3.03 -9.60
CA THR A 343 29.09 2.81 -10.86
C THR A 343 27.59 2.99 -10.65
N VAL A 344 26.88 3.56 -11.63
CA VAL A 344 25.41 3.45 -11.74
C VAL A 344 25.09 2.27 -12.63
N THR A 345 24.31 1.33 -12.12
CA THR A 345 23.89 0.13 -12.86
C THR A 345 22.54 0.33 -13.53
N GLU A 346 21.64 1.07 -12.89
CA GLU A 346 20.28 1.31 -13.37
C GLU A 346 19.84 2.73 -12.96
N TRP A 347 19.14 3.43 -13.85
CA TRP A 347 18.44 4.65 -13.49
C TRP A 347 17.25 4.92 -14.43
N ASP A 348 16.24 5.61 -13.91
CA ASP A 348 15.10 6.13 -14.67
C ASP A 348 14.68 7.50 -14.10
N ASP A 349 13.53 8.04 -14.52
CA ASP A 349 13.04 9.35 -14.04
C ASP A 349 12.77 9.42 -12.52
N ARG A 350 12.68 8.28 -11.83
CA ARG A 350 12.23 8.16 -10.45
C ARG A 350 13.26 7.50 -9.53
N SER A 351 14.24 6.79 -10.05
CA SER A 351 15.13 5.97 -9.25
C SER A 351 16.51 5.79 -9.86
N ILE A 352 17.47 5.46 -9.00
CA ILE A 352 18.83 5.11 -9.36
C ILE A 352 19.31 3.96 -8.48
N VAL A 353 20.14 3.10 -9.06
CA VAL A 353 20.89 2.05 -8.37
C VAL A 353 22.36 2.21 -8.67
N CYS A 354 23.16 2.32 -7.62
CA CYS A 354 24.60 2.47 -7.67
C CYS A 354 25.29 1.33 -6.92
N ILE A 355 26.50 0.99 -7.35
CA ILE A 355 27.40 0.05 -6.66
C ILE A 355 28.60 0.82 -6.10
N SER A 356 29.07 0.40 -4.93
CA SER A 356 30.29 0.93 -4.33
C SER A 356 31.09 -0.09 -3.51
N ASN A 357 32.40 -0.10 -3.72
CA ASN A 357 33.41 -0.79 -2.93
C ASN A 357 34.19 0.16 -2.01
N THR A 358 33.94 1.47 -2.06
CA THR A 358 34.75 2.46 -1.31
C THR A 358 34.68 2.29 0.20
N HIS A 359 33.63 1.66 0.74
CA HIS A 359 33.52 1.34 2.16
C HIS A 359 34.63 0.40 2.66
N ARG A 360 35.21 -0.40 1.76
CA ARG A 360 36.34 -1.31 2.03
C ARG A 360 37.69 -0.63 1.91
N ASP A 361 37.74 0.57 1.33
CA ASP A 361 38.98 1.32 1.15
C ASP A 361 39.45 1.90 2.50
N PRO A 362 40.69 1.58 2.96
CA PRO A 362 41.26 2.20 4.15
C PRO A 362 41.40 3.73 4.03
N ALA A 363 41.52 4.27 2.81
CA ALA A 363 41.60 5.70 2.52
C ALA A 363 40.23 6.38 2.40
N ASN A 364 39.13 5.69 2.70
CA ASN A 364 37.78 6.27 2.63
C ASN A 364 37.69 7.51 3.55
N PRO A 365 37.34 8.70 3.02
CA PRO A 365 37.39 9.96 3.77
C PRO A 365 36.32 10.06 4.86
N LEU A 366 35.31 9.19 4.85
CA LEU A 366 34.29 9.10 5.88
C LEU A 366 34.77 8.31 7.12
N ARG A 367 35.95 7.68 7.07
CA ARG A 367 36.51 6.99 8.23
C ARG A 367 36.91 7.97 9.31
N ARG A 368 36.57 7.66 10.56
CA ARG A 368 37.01 8.38 11.76
C ARG A 368 37.71 7.39 12.69
N GLY A 369 38.97 7.65 13.01
CA GLY A 369 39.80 6.71 13.79
C GLY A 369 39.92 5.33 13.13
N GLY A 370 40.01 5.29 11.79
CA GLY A 370 40.08 4.05 11.01
C GLY A 370 38.75 3.29 10.86
N ARG A 371 37.66 3.76 11.46
CA ARG A 371 36.36 3.06 11.50
C ARG A 371 35.33 3.72 10.57
N LEU A 372 34.50 2.93 9.91
CA LEU A 372 33.41 3.44 9.05
C LEU A 372 32.04 3.05 9.62
N SER A 373 31.44 3.95 10.38
CA SER A 373 30.10 3.74 10.96
C SER A 373 29.03 3.51 9.88
N ALA A 374 28.02 2.69 10.21
CA ALA A 374 26.83 2.51 9.38
C ALA A 374 26.05 3.81 9.13
N LEU A 375 26.19 4.83 9.98
CA LEU A 375 25.62 6.17 9.73
C LEU A 375 26.09 6.77 8.41
N HIS A 376 27.31 6.45 7.96
CA HIS A 376 27.83 6.93 6.69
C HIS A 376 27.09 6.37 5.49
N ALA A 377 26.26 5.34 5.64
CA ALA A 377 25.38 4.84 4.57
C ALA A 377 24.44 5.93 4.03
N PHE A 378 24.07 6.92 4.85
CA PHE A 378 23.25 8.03 4.38
C PHE A 378 24.00 9.00 3.47
N GLU A 379 25.33 9.09 3.57
CA GLU A 379 26.16 9.84 2.62
C GLU A 379 26.19 9.14 1.26
N TYR A 380 26.31 7.81 1.25
CA TYR A 380 26.16 7.02 0.03
C TYR A 380 24.79 7.24 -0.63
N GLY A 381 23.72 7.24 0.18
CA GLY A 381 22.36 7.55 -0.28
C GLY A 381 22.22 8.97 -0.83
N ALA A 382 22.81 9.97 -0.15
CA ALA A 382 22.79 11.37 -0.57
C ALA A 382 23.51 11.59 -1.90
N GLN A 383 24.67 10.97 -2.09
CA GLN A 383 25.37 11.03 -3.37
C GLN A 383 24.59 10.34 -4.49
N ALA A 384 23.92 9.21 -4.21
CA ALA A 384 23.08 8.55 -5.23
C ALA A 384 21.92 9.45 -5.66
N ALA A 385 21.24 10.10 -4.70
CA ALA A 385 20.20 11.08 -4.99
C ALA A 385 20.72 12.30 -5.77
N ALA A 386 21.94 12.77 -5.47
CA ALA A 386 22.59 13.85 -6.22
C ALA A 386 22.91 13.43 -7.67
N VAL A 387 23.45 12.22 -7.89
CA VAL A 387 23.71 11.68 -9.23
C VAL A 387 22.41 11.57 -10.03
N HIS A 388 21.34 11.07 -9.41
CA HIS A 388 20.03 11.00 -10.06
C HIS A 388 19.49 12.39 -10.43
N GLY A 389 19.66 13.39 -9.56
CA GLY A 389 19.36 14.78 -9.88
C GLY A 389 20.15 15.30 -11.09
N GLY A 390 21.45 15.04 -11.13
CA GLY A 390 22.34 15.39 -12.25
C GLY A 390 21.92 14.72 -13.56
N LEU A 391 21.61 13.42 -13.54
CA LEU A 391 21.17 12.67 -14.72
C LEU A 391 19.85 13.21 -15.30
N ARG A 392 18.89 13.54 -14.42
CA ARG A 392 17.61 14.12 -14.84
C ARG A 392 17.75 15.54 -15.40
N ALA A 393 18.63 16.36 -14.83
CA ALA A 393 18.92 17.66 -15.40
C ALA A 393 19.54 17.51 -16.79
N ARG A 394 20.53 16.61 -16.92
CA ARG A 394 21.22 16.33 -18.18
C ARG A 394 20.27 15.82 -19.26
N SER A 395 19.33 14.93 -18.94
CA SER A 395 18.32 14.45 -19.90
C SER A 395 17.34 15.54 -20.32
N ALA A 396 17.17 16.59 -19.51
CA ALA A 396 16.39 17.78 -19.84
C ALA A 396 17.23 18.90 -20.50
N GLY A 397 18.50 18.63 -20.84
CA GLY A 397 19.41 19.62 -21.42
C GLY A 397 19.89 20.70 -20.46
N ALA A 398 19.82 20.46 -19.15
CA ALA A 398 20.18 21.39 -18.08
C ALA A 398 21.26 20.81 -17.14
N THR A 399 21.84 21.67 -16.30
CA THR A 399 22.75 21.25 -15.21
C THR A 399 21.98 21.33 -13.89
N ALA A 400 22.11 20.30 -13.05
CA ALA A 400 21.43 20.30 -11.75
C ALA A 400 22.03 21.39 -10.84
N PRO A 401 21.22 22.22 -10.17
CA PRO A 401 21.73 23.18 -9.21
C PRO A 401 22.33 22.46 -7.99
N PRO A 402 23.34 23.05 -7.32
CA PRO A 402 23.94 22.45 -6.15
C PRO A 402 22.89 22.32 -5.03
N GLY A 403 22.81 21.14 -4.41
CA GLY A 403 21.91 20.87 -3.29
C GLY A 403 22.65 20.45 -2.03
N TYR A 404 22.01 20.60 -0.87
CA TYR A 404 22.51 20.12 0.41
C TYR A 404 21.46 19.26 1.13
N LEU A 405 21.93 18.32 1.95
CA LEU A 405 21.07 17.50 2.80
C LEU A 405 20.47 18.37 3.91
N ALA A 406 19.16 18.62 3.84
CA ALA A 406 18.44 19.46 4.80
C ALA A 406 17.83 18.65 5.95
N ALA A 407 17.40 17.42 5.68
CA ALA A 407 16.84 16.54 6.71
C ALA A 407 17.05 15.06 6.38
N LEU A 408 17.22 14.27 7.44
CA LEU A 408 17.18 12.81 7.41
C LEU A 408 16.02 12.36 8.33
N ARG A 409 15.06 11.61 7.78
CA ARG A 409 13.88 11.11 8.49
C ARG A 409 13.78 9.60 8.35
N ASP A 410 13.11 8.97 9.31
CA ASP A 410 12.85 7.52 9.33
C ASP A 410 14.13 6.69 9.17
N ALA A 411 15.28 7.21 9.63
CA ALA A 411 16.59 6.58 9.50
C ALA A 411 16.70 5.33 10.37
N ARG A 412 17.00 4.20 9.74
CA ARG A 412 17.20 2.90 10.39
C ARG A 412 18.52 2.32 9.95
N LEU A 413 19.27 1.81 10.92
CA LEU A 413 20.54 1.12 10.73
C LEU A 413 20.39 -0.33 11.16
N TYR A 414 20.85 -1.25 10.33
CA TYR A 414 20.80 -2.71 10.57
C TYR A 414 22.20 -3.32 10.66
N ALA A 415 23.23 -2.50 10.51
CA ALA A 415 24.62 -2.82 10.80
C ALA A 415 25.20 -1.72 11.71
N MET A 416 26.26 -2.05 12.45
CA MET A 416 26.99 -1.05 13.24
C MET A 416 28.06 -0.35 12.40
N ARG A 417 28.64 -1.06 11.44
CA ARG A 417 29.83 -0.66 10.69
C ARG A 417 29.68 -1.11 9.25
N LEU A 418 30.03 -0.22 8.32
CA LEU A 418 30.11 -0.58 6.90
C LEU A 418 31.41 -1.31 6.60
N ASP A 419 32.49 -1.00 7.30
CA ASP A 419 33.79 -1.61 7.02
C ASP A 419 33.93 -3.08 7.44
N ASP A 420 32.95 -3.60 8.17
CA ASP A 420 32.85 -5.04 8.48
C ASP A 420 32.20 -5.83 7.32
N ILE A 421 31.69 -5.14 6.29
CA ILE A 421 30.97 -5.74 5.17
C ILE A 421 31.95 -6.08 4.04
N GLY A 422 32.05 -7.37 3.70
CA GLY A 422 32.97 -7.85 2.66
C GLY A 422 32.44 -7.72 1.22
N SER A 423 31.12 -7.60 1.05
CA SER A 423 30.47 -7.51 -0.27
C SER A 423 30.28 -6.06 -0.71
N PRO A 424 30.25 -5.76 -2.04
CA PRO A 424 29.95 -4.42 -2.54
C PRO A 424 28.63 -3.88 -1.96
N LEU A 425 28.61 -2.58 -1.65
CA LEU A 425 27.38 -1.89 -1.33
C LEU A 425 26.57 -1.68 -2.60
N GLN A 426 25.28 -2.00 -2.53
CA GLN A 426 24.26 -1.59 -3.47
C GLN A 426 23.42 -0.48 -2.83
N ILE A 427 23.50 0.70 -3.42
CA ILE A 427 22.82 1.91 -2.99
C ILE A 427 21.66 2.14 -3.94
N SER A 428 20.46 2.32 -3.43
CA SER A 428 19.32 2.76 -4.23
C SER A 428 18.78 4.07 -3.66
N ALA A 429 18.44 5.00 -4.54
CA ALA A 429 17.75 6.21 -4.18
C ALA A 429 16.52 6.38 -5.09
N ARG A 430 15.34 6.55 -4.48
CA ARG A 430 14.07 6.72 -5.18
C ARG A 430 13.47 8.07 -4.82
N ARG A 431 13.22 8.90 -5.82
CA ARG A 431 12.58 10.20 -5.65
C ARG A 431 11.11 10.00 -5.25
N LEU A 432 10.74 10.50 -4.07
CA LEU A 432 9.36 10.46 -3.56
C LEU A 432 8.58 11.70 -4.01
N PHE A 433 9.21 12.86 -3.86
CA PHE A 433 8.63 14.17 -4.15
C PHE A 433 9.75 15.08 -4.64
N GLY A 434 9.41 16.08 -5.45
CA GLY A 434 10.27 17.24 -5.57
C GLY A 434 9.68 18.30 -6.47
N ASP A 435 10.01 19.54 -6.14
CA ASP A 435 9.68 20.74 -6.88
C ASP A 435 10.99 21.47 -7.23
N THR A 436 10.90 22.77 -7.53
CA THR A 436 12.05 23.62 -7.87
C THR A 436 12.94 23.97 -6.66
N THR A 437 12.49 23.73 -5.43
CA THR A 437 13.13 24.16 -4.18
C THR A 437 13.68 23.01 -3.35
N ASN A 438 12.96 21.88 -3.29
CA ASN A 438 13.37 20.71 -2.53
C ASN A 438 13.02 19.41 -3.26
N THR A 439 13.78 18.36 -2.98
CA THR A 439 13.50 17.02 -3.46
C THR A 439 13.71 16.02 -2.34
N VAL A 440 12.75 15.12 -2.16
CA VAL A 440 12.80 14.07 -1.15
C VAL A 440 13.09 12.74 -1.81
N TYR A 441 14.10 12.03 -1.31
CA TYR A 441 14.45 10.69 -1.72
C TYR A 441 14.29 9.70 -0.58
N GLU A 442 13.82 8.52 -0.89
CA GLU A 442 14.03 7.33 -0.08
C GLU A 442 15.35 6.69 -0.49
N CYS A 443 16.24 6.43 0.46
CA CYS A 443 17.52 5.79 0.23
C CYS A 443 17.58 4.44 0.95
N ARG A 444 18.17 3.45 0.29
CA ARG A 444 18.48 2.15 0.88
C ARG A 444 19.90 1.75 0.51
N VAL A 445 20.65 1.29 1.49
CA VAL A 445 21.99 0.72 1.31
C VAL A 445 21.95 -0.73 1.76
N SER A 446 22.37 -1.62 0.88
CA SER A 446 22.38 -3.07 1.10
C SER A 446 23.70 -3.67 0.63
N ALA A 447 24.03 -4.86 1.07
CA ALA A 447 25.19 -5.60 0.59
C ALA A 447 24.91 -7.10 0.64
N GLY A 448 25.23 -7.84 -0.42
CA GLY A 448 24.93 -9.28 -0.51
C GLY A 448 23.43 -9.62 -0.32
N GLY A 449 22.53 -8.70 -0.66
CA GLY A 449 21.08 -8.84 -0.45
C GLY A 449 20.59 -8.54 0.97
N VAL A 450 21.48 -8.16 1.89
CA VAL A 450 21.14 -7.76 3.27
C VAL A 450 21.03 -6.24 3.35
N LEU A 451 19.93 -5.73 3.91
CA LEU A 451 19.74 -4.30 4.13
C LEU A 451 20.64 -3.83 5.29
N LEU A 452 21.40 -2.76 5.08
CA LEU A 452 22.33 -2.19 6.06
C LEU A 452 21.82 -0.88 6.63
N ALA A 453 21.16 -0.06 5.80
CA ALA A 453 20.51 1.18 6.23
C ALA A 453 19.34 1.54 5.30
N ASP A 454 18.29 2.16 5.84
CA ASP A 454 17.24 2.82 5.08
C ASP A 454 16.80 4.13 5.74
N GLY A 455 16.30 5.06 4.95
CA GLY A 455 15.79 6.33 5.45
C GLY A 455 15.37 7.27 4.34
N ARG A 456 14.79 8.40 4.71
CA ARG A 456 14.37 9.46 3.77
C ARG A 456 15.28 10.66 3.92
N ILE A 457 15.87 11.10 2.82
CA ILE A 457 16.67 12.32 2.75
C ILE A 457 15.91 13.42 2.03
N THR A 458 15.97 14.63 2.56
CA THR A 458 15.47 15.84 1.91
C THR A 458 16.66 16.64 1.42
N ILE A 459 16.73 16.86 0.11
CA ILE A 459 17.74 17.71 -0.53
C ILE A 459 17.10 19.05 -0.82
N MET A 460 17.66 20.12 -0.27
CA MET A 460 17.30 21.49 -0.66
C MET A 460 18.24 21.95 -1.76
N LEU A 461 17.68 22.44 -2.86
CA LEU A 461 18.44 23.03 -3.95
C LEU A 461 18.76 24.47 -3.57
N ARG A 462 20.01 24.89 -3.77
CA ARG A 462 20.37 26.31 -3.64
C ARG A 462 19.81 27.04 -4.86
N ALA A 463 19.06 28.10 -4.59
CA ALA A 463 18.54 29.02 -5.60
C ALA A 463 19.67 29.73 -6.34
#